data_AF-A0A441BSH0-F1
#
_entry.id   AF-A0A441BSH0-F1
#
_cell.length_a   1.000
_cell.length_b   1.000
_cell.length_c   1.000
_cell.angle_alpha   90.00
_cell.angle_beta   90.00
_cell.angle_gamma   90.00
#
_symmetry.space_group_name_H-M   'P 1'
#
loop_
_entity.id
_entity.type
_entity.pdbx_description
1 polymer ?
#
loop_
_entity_poly.entity_id
_entity_poly.type
_entity_poly.pdbx_seq_one_letter_code
_entity_poly.pdbx_strand_id
1 'polypeptide(L)' 'MQTVIQAISKPQPSAEEAIRFALECLEPFEIHEFLTEWHQGKSLQSWVLAYRQDREDVG' A
#
# COMPACT_ATOMS: atom_id res chain seq x y z
N MET A 1 18.57 -30.38 7.64
CA MET A 1 18.77 -29.16 6.84
C MET A 1 17.40 -28.54 6.61
N GLN A 2 17.07 -27.42 7.24
CA GLN A 2 15.77 -26.78 7.11
C GLN A 2 15.99 -25.40 6.51
N THR A 3 15.72 -25.26 5.21
CA THR A 3 15.80 -23.98 4.51
C THR A 3 14.51 -23.21 4.80
N VAL A 4 14.56 -22.28 5.75
CA VAL A 4 13.50 -21.29 5.93
C VAL A 4 13.58 -20.30 4.78
N ILE A 5 12.66 -20.43 3.82
CA ILE A 5 12.39 -19.39 2.83
C ILE A 5 11.73 -18.25 3.61
N GLN A 6 12.55 -17.31 4.10
CA GLN A 6 12.03 -16.05 4.63
C GLN A 6 11.38 -15.33 3.45
N ALA A 7 10.04 -15.28 3.45
CA ALA A 7 9.30 -14.36 2.60
C ALA A 7 9.90 -12.97 2.82
N ILE A 8 10.52 -12.43 1.78
CA ILE A 8 11.19 -11.14 1.78
C ILE A 8 10.09 -10.10 2.01
N SER A 9 9.78 -9.81 3.27
CA SER A 9 8.86 -8.73 3.62
C SER A 9 9.51 -7.47 3.09
N LYS A 10 8.93 -6.91 2.01
CA LYS A 10 9.33 -5.58 1.56
C LYS A 10 9.25 -4.66 2.78
N PRO A 11 10.27 -3.83 3.03
CA PRO A 11 10.22 -2.88 4.12
C PRO A 11 8.93 -2.06 3.97
N GLN A 12 8.18 -1.97 5.06
CA GLN A 12 7.01 -1.11 5.13
C GLN A 12 7.43 0.30 4.72
N PRO A 13 6.69 0.98 3.83
CA PRO A 13 7.00 2.37 3.49
C PRO A 13 7.03 3.24 4.74
N SER A 14 7.87 4.27 4.73
CA SER A 14 7.97 5.25 5.80
C SER A 14 6.63 5.99 5.99
N ALA A 15 6.42 6.60 7.16
CA ALA A 15 5.21 7.39 7.41
C ALA A 15 5.02 8.51 6.37
N GLU A 16 6.11 9.16 5.95
CA GLU A 16 6.08 10.17 4.90
C GLU A 16 5.58 9.59 3.56
N GLU A 17 6.07 8.42 3.16
CA GLU A 17 5.70 7.77 1.91
C GLU A 17 4.23 7.33 1.92
N ALA A 18 3.76 6.79 3.05
CA ALA A 18 2.36 6.39 3.21
C ALA A 18 1.42 7.61 3.17
N ILE A 19 1.74 8.69 3.90
CA ILE A 19 0.92 9.91 3.90
C ILE A 19 0.91 10.54 2.50
N ARG A 20 2.07 10.62 1.83
CA ARG A 20 2.18 11.16 0.48
C ARG A 20 1.29 10.38 -0.50
N PHE A 21 1.38 9.05 -0.50
CA PHE A 21 0.54 8.20 -1.35
C PHE A 21 -0.95 8.41 -1.04
N ALA A 22 -1.34 8.45 0.23
CA ALA A 22 -2.74 8.64 0.61
C ALA A 22 -3.30 9.99 0.12
N LEU A 23 -2.52 11.06 0.19
CA LEU A 23 -2.97 12.39 -0.22
C LEU A 23 -2.97 12.61 -1.74
N GLU A 24 -2.03 12.00 -2.46
CA GLU A 24 -1.86 12.22 -3.91
C GLU A 24 -2.56 11.17 -4.78
N CYS A 25 -2.84 9.97 -4.24
CA CYS A 25 -3.29 8.83 -5.03
C CYS A 25 -4.66 8.28 -4.61
N LEU A 26 -5.17 8.59 -3.42
CA LEU A 26 -6.40 8.00 -2.91
C LEU A 26 -7.52 9.03 -2.80
N GLU A 27 -8.76 8.55 -2.84
CA GLU A 27 -9.92 9.37 -2.54
C GLU A 27 -10.02 9.67 -1.02
N PRO A 28 -10.64 10.78 -0.60
CA PRO A 28 -10.70 11.17 0.81
C PRO A 28 -11.26 10.10 1.76
N PHE A 29 -12.18 9.26 1.28
CA PHE A 29 -12.77 8.18 2.08
C PHE A 29 -11.86 6.94 2.21
N GLU A 30 -10.88 6.77 1.33
CA GLU A 30 -9.93 5.65 1.32
C GLU A 30 -8.74 5.89 2.26
N ILE A 31 -8.37 7.16 2.48
CA ILE A 31 -7.19 7.57 3.26
C ILE A 31 -7.17 6.92 4.65
N HIS A 32 -8.29 6.94 5.37
CA HIS A 32 -8.36 6.40 6.73
C HIS A 32 -8.11 4.88 6.75
N GLU A 33 -8.72 4.15 5.81
CA GLU A 33 -8.58 2.70 5.72
C GLU A 33 -7.14 2.34 5.33
N PHE A 34 -6.61 2.96 4.28
CA PHE A 34 -5.22 2.76 3.84
C PHE A 34 -4.20 3.01 4.97
N LEU A 35 -4.31 4.14 5.68
CA LEU A 35 -3.37 4.47 6.76
C LEU A 35 -3.49 3.51 7.95
N THR A 36 -4.70 3.03 8.25
CA THR A 36 -4.93 2.01 9.27
C THR A 36 -4.26 0.69 8.90
N GLU A 37 -4.41 0.25 7.64
CA GLU A 37 -3.79 -0.97 7.15
C GLU A 37 -2.26 -0.89 7.08
N TRP A 38 -1.74 0.26 6.65
CA TRP A 38 -0.32 0.57 6.71
C TRP A 38 0.20 0.47 8.15
N HIS A 39 -0.49 1.12 9.11
CA HIS A 39 -0.08 1.12 10.51
C HIS A 39 -0.11 -0.29 11.13
N GLN A 40 -1.01 -1.16 10.67
CA GLN A 40 -1.12 -2.56 11.09
C GLN A 40 -0.08 -3.49 10.45
N GLY A 41 0.77 -2.99 9.54
CA GLY A 41 1.71 -3.83 8.82
C GLY A 41 1.07 -4.76 7.80
N LYS A 42 -0.16 -4.45 7.37
CA LYS A 42 -0.82 -5.21 6.30
C LYS A 42 -0.20 -4.92 4.95
N SER A 43 -0.41 -5.85 4.02
CA SER A 43 0.01 -5.69 2.63
C SER A 43 -0.77 -4.58 1.96
N LEU A 44 -0.06 -3.58 1.43
CA LEU A 44 -0.65 -2.47 0.68
C LEU A 44 -0.77 -2.74 -0.83
N GLN A 45 -0.50 -3.98 -1.28
CA GLN A 45 -0.53 -4.33 -2.71
C GLN A 45 -1.89 -4.05 -3.35
N SER A 46 -2.99 -4.32 -2.63
CA SER A 46 -4.35 -4.09 -3.13
C SER A 46 -4.60 -2.62 -3.45
N TRP A 47 -4.15 -1.71 -2.59
CA TRP A 47 -4.26 -0.25 -2.78
C TRP A 47 -3.47 0.23 -4.00
N VAL A 48 -2.27 -0.29 -4.20
CA VAL A 48 -1.43 0.07 -5.36
C VAL A 48 -2.01 -0.50 -6.66
N LEU A 49 -2.61 -1.69 -6.63
CA LEU A 49 -3.25 -2.30 -7.79
C LEU A 49 -4.53 -1.55 -8.18
N ALA A 50 -5.40 -1.25 -7.22
CA ALA A 50 -6.62 -0.48 -7.45
C ALA A 50 -6.28 0.88 -8.11
N TYR A 51 -5.37 1.63 -7.49
CA TYR A 51 -4.89 2.90 -8.05
C TYR A 51 -4.38 2.79 -9.48
N ARG A 52 -3.63 1.72 -9.81
CA ARG A 52 -3.13 1.51 -11.17
C ARG A 52 -4.29 1.26 -12.14
N GLN A 53 -5.24 0.41 -11.77
CA GLN A 53 -6.40 0.11 -12.61
C GLN A 53 -7.24 1.36 -12.88
N ASP A 54 -7.49 2.18 -11.86
CA ASP A 54 -8.21 3.44 -12.02
C ASP A 54 -7.53 4.37 -13.02
N ARG A 55 -6.19 4.43 -13.04
CA ARG A 55 -5.45 5.27 -14.02
C ARG A 55 -5.39 4.68 -15.42
N GLU A 56 -5.44 3.35 -15.55
CA GLU A 56 -5.48 2.68 -16.85
C GLU A 56 -6.85 2.78 -17.53
N ASP A 57 -7.95 2.91 -16.76
CA ASP A 57 -9.31 3.07 -17.29
C ASP A 57 -9.59 4.50 -17.84
N VAL A 58 -8.80 5.50 -17.42
CA VAL A 58 -8.88 6.89 -17.93
C VAL A 58 -8.04 7.12 -19.21
N GLY A 59 -7.50 6.04 -19.80
CA GLY A 59 -6.62 6.07 -20.98
C GLY A 59 -7.34 5.84 -22.31
#